data_AF-A0AA50HW80-F1
#
_entry.id   AF-A0AA50HW80-F1
#
_cell.length_a   1.000
_cell.length_b   1.000
_cell.length_c   1.000
_cell.angle_alpha   90.00
_cell.angle_beta   90.00
_cell.angle_gamma   90.00
#
_symmetry.space_group_name_H-M   'P 1'
#
loop_
_entity.id
_entity.type
_entity.pdbx_description
1 polymer ?
#
loop_
_entity_poly.entity_id
_entity_poly.type
_entity_poly.pdbx_seq_one_letter_code
_entity_poly.pdbx_strand_id
1 'polypeptide(L)'
;MAIFLGIGFPAIIGAFFGTQTEITIDNDTESIAAPSVGLSNCETAMLEASTVSSMQDTHEDLYPAFLQCNSVNEFIAASRMFPNALDGADEKIYIYNQCQVDYLKKSAVCIDFLKK
;
A
#
# COMPACT_ATOMS: atom_id res chain seq x y z
N MET A 1 -5.13 60.84 -13.30
CA MET A 1 -3.90 61.10 -12.54
C MET A 1 -4.23 60.98 -11.06
N ALA A 2 -3.76 59.93 -10.41
CA ALA A 2 -3.80 59.79 -8.95
C ALA A 2 -2.44 59.27 -8.51
N ILE A 3 -1.77 60.06 -7.66
CA ILE A 3 -0.45 59.83 -7.10
C ILE A 3 -0.67 59.19 -5.73
N PHE A 4 -0.13 57.99 -5.49
CA PHE A 4 -0.05 57.40 -4.16
C PHE A 4 1.40 57.47 -3.66
N LEU A 5 1.63 58.35 -2.69
CA LEU A 5 2.77 58.32 -1.77
C LEU A 5 2.39 57.41 -0.60
N GLY A 6 3.29 56.52 -0.17
CA GLY A 6 3.07 55.81 1.10
C GLY A 6 3.82 54.49 1.32
N ILE A 7 5.15 54.57 1.49
CA ILE A 7 5.98 53.81 2.45
C ILE A 7 5.50 52.45 3.02
N GLY A 8 6.30 51.39 2.83
CA GLY A 8 6.24 50.16 3.62
C GLY A 8 7.28 49.13 3.19
N PHE A 9 8.14 48.73 4.13
CA PHE A 9 9.32 47.85 4.02
C PHE A 9 9.17 46.53 3.23
N PRO A 10 10.28 45.98 2.66
CA PRO A 10 10.27 44.70 1.96
C PRO A 10 10.55 43.53 2.91
N ALA A 11 9.71 42.48 2.86
CA ALA A 11 10.07 41.16 3.37
C ALA A 11 9.28 40.06 2.65
N ILE A 12 9.95 39.43 1.68
CA ILE A 12 10.12 37.98 1.54
C ILE A 12 8.85 37.08 1.53
N ILE A 13 8.54 36.61 0.32
CA ILE A 13 8.22 35.23 -0.11
C ILE A 13 7.22 34.42 0.74
N GLY A 14 6.12 34.00 0.10
CA GLY A 14 5.44 32.75 0.44
C GLY A 14 3.93 32.77 0.22
N ALA A 15 3.47 32.07 -0.82
CA ALA A 15 2.08 31.72 -0.98
C ALA A 15 1.62 30.81 0.18
N PHE A 16 0.51 31.15 0.84
CA PHE A 16 -0.27 30.17 1.60
C PHE A 16 -1.72 30.64 1.62
N PHE A 17 -2.55 30.04 0.77
CA PHE A 17 -4.00 30.19 0.80
C PHE A 17 -4.52 29.50 2.08
N GLY A 18 -4.67 30.26 3.15
CA GLY A 18 -5.34 29.83 4.37
C GLY A 18 -6.82 30.18 4.31
N THR A 19 -7.65 29.31 3.73
CA THR A 19 -9.07 29.31 4.03
C THR A 19 -9.28 28.64 5.38
N GLN A 20 -9.62 29.45 6.38
CA GLN A 20 -10.20 28.99 7.63
C GLN A 20 -11.56 28.34 7.31
N THR A 21 -11.69 27.05 7.61
CA THR A 21 -13.01 26.42 7.80
C THR A 21 -13.04 25.84 9.19
N GLU A 22 -13.74 26.59 10.05
CA GLU A 22 -14.44 26.16 11.24
C GLU A 22 -15.07 24.78 11.04
N ILE A 23 -14.62 23.79 11.81
CA ILE A 23 -15.22 22.45 11.82
C ILE A 23 -16.20 22.43 13.00
N THR A 24 -17.47 22.65 12.70
CA THR A 24 -18.59 22.29 13.57
C THR A 24 -18.67 20.77 13.62
N ILE A 25 -18.48 20.20 14.82
CA ILE A 25 -18.65 18.77 15.07
C ILE A 25 -20.15 18.56 15.29
N ASP A 26 -20.88 18.31 14.20
CA ASP A 26 -22.24 17.79 14.28
C ASP A 26 -22.21 16.27 14.20
N ASN A 27 -22.78 15.68 15.25
CA ASN A 27 -22.75 14.29 15.63
C ASN A 27 -23.82 13.51 14.87
N ASP A 28 -23.70 13.46 13.55
CA ASP A 28 -24.47 12.58 12.70
C ASP A 28 -23.56 11.53 12.08
N THR A 29 -23.86 10.28 12.43
CA THR A 29 -23.19 9.06 11.98
C THR A 29 -23.49 8.83 10.50
N GLU A 30 -22.99 9.70 9.66
CA GLU A 30 -22.79 9.45 8.24
C GLU A 30 -21.30 9.18 8.08
N SER A 31 -20.95 7.89 8.03
CA SER A 31 -19.62 7.43 7.68
C SER A 31 -19.29 8.00 6.31
N ILE A 32 -18.65 9.17 6.30
CA ILE A 32 -18.01 9.74 5.13
C ILE A 32 -16.96 8.69 4.77
N ALA A 33 -17.33 7.83 3.83
CA ALA A 33 -16.44 6.92 3.19
C ALA A 33 -15.30 7.79 2.64
N ALA A 34 -14.21 7.83 3.40
CA ALA A 34 -12.87 7.87 2.82
C ALA A 34 -12.94 6.95 1.60
N PRO A 35 -12.26 7.26 0.48
CA PRO A 35 -12.09 6.24 -0.55
C PRO A 35 -11.54 5.05 0.22
N SER A 36 -12.40 4.04 0.41
CA SER A 36 -11.98 2.79 0.98
C SER A 36 -11.12 2.28 -0.16
N VAL A 37 -9.83 2.61 -0.09
CA VAL A 37 -8.79 1.86 -0.76
C VAL A 37 -8.87 0.51 -0.06
N GLY A 38 -9.91 -0.24 -0.44
CA GLY A 38 -10.15 -1.57 0.04
C GLY A 38 -8.98 -2.34 -0.53
N LEU A 39 -8.07 -2.71 0.36
CA LEU A 39 -6.96 -3.58 0.03
C LEU A 39 -7.54 -4.77 -0.74
N SER A 40 -6.88 -5.16 -1.83
CA SER A 40 -7.27 -6.39 -2.52
C SER A 40 -7.11 -7.58 -1.58
N ASN A 41 -7.72 -8.72 -1.90
CA ASN A 41 -7.57 -9.92 -1.07
C ASN A 41 -6.09 -10.34 -0.95
N CYS A 42 -5.30 -10.12 -2.00
CA CYS A 42 -3.84 -10.31 -2.04
C CYS A 42 -3.12 -9.36 -1.08
N GLU A 43 -3.44 -8.07 -1.13
CA GLU A 43 -2.83 -7.05 -0.26
C GLU A 43 -3.22 -7.25 1.21
N THR A 44 -4.46 -7.66 1.48
CA THR A 44 -4.94 -7.96 2.85
C THR A 44 -4.21 -9.17 3.42
N ALA A 45 -4.08 -10.25 2.65
CA ALA A 45 -3.35 -11.43 3.08
C ALA A 45 -1.84 -11.17 3.23
N MET A 46 -1.26 -10.28 2.41
CA MET A 46 0.13 -9.85 2.55
C MET A 46 0.34 -8.97 3.78
N LEU A 47 -0.62 -8.10 4.10
CA LEU A 47 -0.63 -7.33 5.34
C LEU A 47 -0.67 -8.28 6.55
N GLU A 48 -1.56 -9.27 6.53
CA GLU A 48 -1.65 -10.28 7.61
C GLU A 48 -0.31 -10.99 7.80
N ALA A 49 0.32 -11.47 6.72
CA ALA A 49 1.65 -12.05 6.77
C ALA A 49 2.70 -11.09 7.36
N SER A 50 2.67 -9.80 6.97
CA SER A 50 3.60 -8.79 7.49
C SER A 50 3.43 -8.47 8.98
N THR A 51 2.28 -8.81 9.57
CA THR A 51 2.00 -8.58 10.99
C THR A 51 2.43 -9.75 11.87
N VAL A 52 2.71 -10.91 11.27
CA VAL A 52 3.28 -12.06 11.99
C VAL A 52 4.70 -11.66 12.43
N SER A 53 4.99 -11.87 13.71
CA SER A 53 6.30 -11.56 14.28
C SER A 53 7.38 -12.35 13.55
N SER A 54 8.54 -11.74 13.24
CA SER A 54 9.67 -12.38 12.56
C SER A 54 10.21 -13.64 13.25
N MET A 55 9.88 -13.86 14.53
CA MET A 55 10.21 -15.09 15.27
C MET A 55 9.23 -16.25 15.06
N GLN A 56 8.07 -15.98 14.47
CA GLN A 56 7.01 -16.94 14.15
C GLN A 56 6.71 -16.99 12.65
N ASP A 57 7.31 -16.11 11.87
CA ASP A 57 7.06 -15.99 10.44
C ASP A 57 7.48 -17.27 9.75
N THR A 58 6.49 -18.09 9.43
CA THR A 58 6.68 -19.29 8.64
C THR A 58 6.42 -18.93 7.20
N HIS A 59 7.18 -19.56 6.31
CA HIS A 59 6.92 -19.52 4.87
C HIS A 59 5.47 -19.92 4.53
N GLU A 60 4.79 -20.62 5.44
CA GLU A 60 3.37 -20.99 5.39
C GLU A 60 2.40 -19.82 5.61
N ASP A 61 2.78 -18.80 6.39
CA ASP A 61 1.96 -17.61 6.65
C ASP A 61 1.80 -16.72 5.41
N LEU A 62 2.71 -16.85 4.44
CA LEU A 62 2.63 -16.19 3.14
C LEU A 62 1.86 -16.99 2.08
N TYR A 63 1.52 -18.26 2.33
CA TYR A 63 0.74 -19.05 1.38
C TYR A 63 -0.65 -18.44 1.10
N PRO A 64 -1.40 -17.92 2.08
CA PRO A 64 -2.66 -17.23 1.83
C PRO A 64 -2.45 -16.04 0.89
N ALA A 65 -1.42 -15.21 1.12
CA ALA A 65 -1.08 -14.10 0.23
C ALA A 65 -0.83 -14.61 -1.19
N PHE A 66 0.01 -15.64 -1.32
CA PHE A 66 0.35 -16.24 -2.61
C PHE A 66 -0.85 -16.83 -3.38
N LEU A 67 -1.83 -17.39 -2.66
CA LEU A 67 -3.05 -17.97 -3.23
C LEU A 67 -4.10 -16.92 -3.59
N GLN A 68 -4.15 -15.80 -2.88
CA GLN A 68 -5.11 -14.72 -3.12
C GLN A 68 -4.69 -13.78 -4.26
N CYS A 69 -3.39 -13.74 -4.60
CA CYS A 69 -2.89 -12.95 -5.73
C CYS A 69 -3.17 -13.63 -7.08
N ASN A 70 -3.61 -12.85 -8.06
CA ASN A 70 -4.00 -13.33 -9.39
C ASN A 70 -2.86 -13.26 -10.41
N SER A 71 -1.79 -12.52 -10.13
CA SER A 71 -0.65 -12.35 -11.04
C SER A 71 0.64 -12.08 -10.28
N VAL A 72 1.78 -12.29 -10.96
CA VAL A 72 3.11 -11.94 -10.44
C VAL A 72 3.21 -10.44 -10.14
N ASN A 73 2.62 -9.60 -10.99
CA ASN A 73 2.65 -8.15 -10.81
C ASN A 73 1.86 -7.71 -9.58
N GLU A 74 0.72 -8.35 -9.30
CA GLU A 74 -0.10 -8.07 -8.11
C GLU A 74 0.65 -8.46 -6.83
N PHE A 75 1.27 -9.64 -6.84
CA PHE A 75 2.10 -10.10 -5.71
C PHE A 75 3.27 -9.16 -5.44
N ILE A 76 4.00 -8.74 -6.49
CA ILE A 76 5.12 -7.79 -6.36
C ILE A 76 4.65 -6.41 -5.90
N ALA A 77 3.46 -5.97 -6.32
CA ALA A 77 2.89 -4.72 -5.83
C ALA A 77 2.58 -4.81 -4.33
N ALA A 78 1.94 -5.90 -3.90
CA ALA A 78 1.60 -6.13 -2.49
C ALA A 78 2.85 -6.25 -1.61
N SER A 79 3.87 -6.99 -2.04
CA SER A 79 5.11 -7.15 -1.28
C SER A 79 5.90 -5.85 -1.13
N ARG A 80 5.80 -4.93 -2.10
CA ARG A 80 6.40 -3.60 -2.00
C ARG A 80 5.67 -2.68 -1.03
N MET A 81 4.35 -2.88 -0.87
CA MET A 81 3.58 -2.16 0.15
C MET A 81 3.88 -2.70 1.55
N PHE A 82 4.12 -4.02 1.65
CA PHE A 82 4.39 -4.71 2.92
C PHE A 82 5.75 -5.43 2.88
N PRO A 83 6.87 -4.67 2.87
CA PRO A 83 8.21 -5.25 2.73
C PRO A 83 8.59 -6.20 3.86
N ASN A 84 7.97 -6.03 5.03
CA ASN A 84 8.19 -6.90 6.19
C ASN A 84 7.66 -8.31 5.96
N ALA A 85 6.68 -8.52 5.07
CA ALA A 85 6.13 -9.85 4.79
C ALA A 85 7.17 -10.80 4.17
N LEU A 86 8.16 -10.27 3.44
CA LEU A 86 9.19 -11.10 2.82
C LEU A 86 10.51 -11.11 3.61
N ASP A 87 10.58 -10.42 4.74
CA ASP A 87 11.81 -10.24 5.55
C ASP A 87 13.05 -9.87 4.71
N GLY A 88 12.85 -9.03 3.68
CA GLY A 88 13.90 -8.62 2.76
C GLY A 88 14.30 -9.65 1.68
N ALA A 89 13.57 -10.75 1.53
CA ALA A 89 13.73 -11.67 0.41
C ALA A 89 13.33 -11.01 -0.93
N ASP A 90 14.07 -11.35 -1.99
CA ASP A 90 13.73 -10.92 -3.35
C ASP A 90 12.42 -11.59 -3.80
N GLU A 91 11.51 -10.78 -4.34
CA GLU A 91 10.14 -11.23 -4.60
C GLU A 91 10.09 -12.26 -5.74
N LYS A 92 11.00 -12.17 -6.71
CA LYS A 92 11.06 -13.13 -7.82
C LYS A 92 11.69 -14.43 -7.40
N ILE A 93 12.75 -14.39 -6.59
CA ILE A 93 13.36 -15.60 -6.01
C ILE A 93 12.34 -16.31 -5.12
N TYR A 94 11.60 -15.55 -4.33
CA TYR A 94 10.53 -16.07 -3.50
C TYR A 94 9.46 -16.78 -4.33
N ILE A 95 8.92 -16.12 -5.36
CA ILE A 95 7.94 -16.73 -6.29
C ILE A 95 8.51 -18.01 -6.93
N TYR A 96 9.75 -17.99 -7.41
CA TYR A 96 10.39 -19.15 -8.02
C TYR A 96 10.42 -20.34 -7.06
N ASN A 97 10.87 -20.12 -5.82
CA ASN A 97 10.95 -21.16 -4.80
C ASN A 97 9.56 -21.69 -4.45
N GLN A 98 8.56 -20.81 -4.35
CA GLN A 98 7.19 -21.20 -4.07
C GLN A 98 6.55 -22.03 -5.18
N CYS A 99 6.87 -21.73 -6.43
CA CYS A 99 6.34 -22.48 -7.57
C CYS A 99 6.93 -23.89 -7.71
N GLN A 100 7.99 -24.22 -6.96
CA GLN A 100 8.50 -25.59 -6.82
C GLN A 100 7.67 -26.42 -5.83
N VAL A 101 6.83 -25.79 -5.01
CA VAL A 101 5.97 -26.47 -4.04
C VAL A 101 4.71 -26.95 -4.74
N ASP A 102 4.44 -28.27 -4.68
CA ASP A 102 3.43 -28.93 -5.51
C ASP A 102 2.01 -28.34 -5.36
N TYR A 103 1.61 -27.91 -4.16
CA TYR A 103 0.26 -27.35 -3.96
C TYR A 103 0.16 -25.87 -4.38
N LEU A 104 1.27 -25.10 -4.42
CA LEU A 104 1.30 -23.72 -4.91
C LEU A 104 1.53 -23.62 -6.42
N LYS A 105 2.04 -24.67 -7.05
CA LYS A 105 2.33 -24.71 -8.49
C LYS A 105 1.11 -24.40 -9.36
N LYS A 106 -0.10 -24.63 -8.85
CA LYS A 106 -1.39 -24.34 -9.51
C LYS A 106 -1.95 -22.95 -9.18
N SER A 107 -1.29 -22.17 -8.34
CA SER A 107 -1.69 -20.80 -8.03
C SER A 107 -1.64 -19.92 -9.28
N ALA A 108 -2.47 -18.88 -9.32
CA ALA A 108 -2.50 -17.93 -10.42
C ALA A 108 -1.14 -17.23 -10.61
N VAL A 109 -0.45 -16.93 -9.50
CA VAL A 109 0.91 -16.37 -9.50
C VAL A 109 1.90 -17.29 -10.22
N CYS A 110 1.91 -18.60 -9.90
CA CYS A 110 2.82 -19.55 -10.57
C CYS A 110 2.49 -19.78 -12.04
N ILE A 111 1.19 -19.82 -12.37
CA ILE A 111 0.75 -19.94 -13.75
C ILE A 111 1.16 -18.71 -14.57
N ASP A 112 1.07 -17.50 -13.99
CA ASP A 112 1.52 -16.26 -14.62
C ASP A 112 3.05 -16.20 -14.73
N PHE A 113 3.77 -16.66 -13.71
CA PHE A 113 5.24 -16.71 -13.70
C PHE A 113 5.79 -17.64 -14.79
N LEU A 114 5.19 -18.81 -14.99
CA LEU A 114 5.62 -19.80 -15.99
C LEU A 114 5.27 -19.44 -17.44
N LYS A 115 4.43 -18.43 -17.65
CA LYS A 115 4.07 -17.94 -19.01
C LYS A 115 5.05 -16.91 -19.56
N LYS A 116 5.90 -16.32 -18.71
CA LYS A 116 6.91 -15.33 -19.07
C LYS A 116 8.26 -15.99 -19.31
#